data_AF-A0A929UL31-F1
#
_entry.id   AF-A0A929UL31-F1
#
_cell.length_a   1.000
_cell.length_b   1.000
_cell.length_c   1.000
_cell.angle_alpha   90.00
_cell.angle_beta   90.00
_cell.angle_gamma   90.00
#
_symmetry.space_group_name_H-M   'P 1'
#
loop_
_entity.id
_entity.type
_entity.pdbx_description
1 polymer ?
#
loop_
_entity_poly.entity_id
_entity_poly.type
_entity_poly.pdbx_seq_one_letter_code
_entity_poly.pdbx_strand_id
1 'polypeptide(L)'
;MSQKVTAGRDNLGELAPQFTALNDDVLFGEIWAREAELSPRDRSLATVSALIGAGILDSSLKAHLQKALDNGATRSELVEVITQLGFYTGWPKAWAAFRLLKEILAEAE
;
A
#
# COMPACT_ATOMS: atom_id res chain seq x y z
N MET A 1 -0.09 12.96 16.52
CA MET A 1 1.19 12.22 16.53
C MET A 1 0.89 10.87 15.94
N SER A 2 1.38 10.59 14.72
CA SER A 2 1.23 9.26 14.12
C SER A 2 1.97 8.23 15.00
N GLN A 3 1.37 7.07 15.23
CA GLN A 3 2.00 6.00 16.01
C GLN A 3 3.27 5.55 15.30
N LYS A 4 4.40 5.46 16.03
CA LYS A 4 5.66 4.99 15.45
C LYS A 4 5.48 3.57 14.92
N VAL A 5 5.82 3.37 13.64
CA VAL A 5 5.88 2.04 13.02
C VAL A 5 7.21 1.40 13.39
N THR A 6 7.17 0.25 14.07
CA THR A 6 8.37 -0.51 14.52
C THR A 6 8.46 -1.90 13.91
N ALA A 7 7.57 -2.23 12.96
CA ALA A 7 7.45 -3.56 12.40
C ALA A 7 8.75 -4.06 11.75
N GLY A 8 9.58 -3.16 11.20
CA GLY A 8 10.89 -3.55 10.69
C GLY A 8 11.76 -4.12 11.80
N ARG A 9 11.97 -3.35 12.87
CA ARG A 9 12.81 -3.78 14.01
C ARG A 9 12.26 -5.01 14.71
N ASP A 10 10.94 -5.07 14.90
CA ASP A 10 10.28 -6.16 15.62
C ASP A 10 10.44 -7.52 14.90
N ASN A 11 10.49 -7.53 13.56
CA ASN A 11 10.56 -8.77 12.78
C ASN A 11 11.97 -9.11 12.28
N LEU A 12 12.80 -8.10 12.00
CA LEU A 12 14.07 -8.27 11.28
C LEU A 12 15.26 -7.59 11.97
N GLY A 13 15.09 -7.07 13.19
CA GLY A 13 16.09 -6.22 13.86
C GLY A 13 17.45 -6.89 14.05
N GLU A 14 17.48 -8.17 14.42
CA GLU A 14 18.72 -8.93 14.56
C GLU A 14 19.34 -9.32 13.21
N LEU A 15 18.50 -9.65 12.22
CA LEU A 15 18.95 -10.15 10.92
C LEU A 15 19.48 -9.04 10.01
N ALA A 16 18.79 -7.90 9.97
CA ALA A 16 19.06 -6.82 9.02
C ALA A 16 18.87 -5.44 9.68
N PRO A 17 19.66 -5.09 10.71
CA PRO A 17 19.45 -3.89 11.53
C PRO A 17 19.38 -2.60 10.70
N GLN A 18 20.25 -2.45 9.70
CA GLN A 18 20.21 -1.27 8.83
C GLN A 18 18.92 -1.18 8.00
N PHE A 19 18.43 -2.31 7.49
CA PHE A 19 17.17 -2.34 6.73
C PHE A 19 16.00 -1.94 7.62
N THR A 20 15.96 -2.44 8.85
CA THR A 20 14.90 -2.09 9.80
C THR A 20 14.92 -0.62 10.20
N ALA A 21 16.10 -0.02 10.37
CA ALA A 21 16.23 1.41 10.63
C ALA A 21 15.72 2.24 9.44
N LEU A 22 16.08 1.86 8.20
CA LEU A 22 15.56 2.54 7.00
C LEU A 22 14.04 2.40 6.86
N ASN A 23 13.48 1.24 7.17
CA ASN A 23 12.04 1.02 7.12
C ASN A 23 11.28 1.86 8.16
N ASP A 24 11.70 1.79 9.41
CA ASP A 24 10.94 2.40 10.51
C ASP A 24 11.18 3.91 10.59
N ASP A 25 12.43 4.34 10.45
CA ASP A 25 12.80 5.76 10.65
C ASP A 25 12.63 6.57 9.38
N VAL A 26 13.10 6.07 8.23
CA VAL A 26 13.09 6.85 6.98
C VAL A 26 11.79 6.66 6.22
N LEU A 27 11.42 5.41 5.90
CA LEU A 27 10.20 5.16 5.12
C LEU A 27 8.97 5.63 5.92
N PHE A 28 8.74 5.11 7.12
CA PHE A 28 7.57 5.48 7.91
C PHE A 28 7.74 6.76 8.73
N GLY A 29 8.89 6.93 9.38
CA GLY A 29 9.15 8.10 10.24
C GLY A 29 9.37 9.41 9.50
N GLU A 30 9.81 9.39 8.24
CA GLU A 30 10.01 10.60 7.44
C GLU A 30 9.08 10.64 6.23
N ILE A 31 9.18 9.71 5.28
CA ILE A 31 8.50 9.84 3.98
C ILE A 31 6.98 9.74 4.12
N TRP A 32 6.47 8.75 4.84
CA TRP A 32 5.03 8.62 5.08
C TRP A 32 4.50 9.64 6.09
N ALA A 33 5.35 10.17 6.97
CA ALA A 33 4.98 11.20 7.96
C ALA A 33 4.81 12.61 7.36
N ARG A 34 5.22 12.83 6.11
CA ARG A 34 5.05 14.08 5.35
C ARG A 34 3.60 14.27 4.86
N GLU A 35 2.67 14.22 5.80
CA GLU A 35 1.22 14.23 5.52
C GLU A 35 0.71 15.62 5.10
N ALA A 36 1.45 16.69 5.43
CA ALA A 36 1.11 18.06 5.03
C ALA A 36 1.29 18.29 3.53
N GLU A 37 2.27 17.62 2.90
CA GLU A 37 2.56 17.76 1.47
C GLU A 37 1.75 16.81 0.59
N LEU A 38 1.49 15.60 1.08
CA LEU A 38 0.67 14.61 0.38
C LEU A 38 -0.03 13.72 1.40
N SER A 39 -1.35 13.66 1.30
CA SER A 39 -2.18 12.97 2.29
C SER A 39 -1.85 11.47 2.39
N PRO A 40 -2.07 10.83 3.55
CA PRO A 40 -1.95 9.37 3.68
C PRO A 40 -2.79 8.60 2.65
N ARG A 41 -3.96 9.14 2.29
CA ARG A 41 -4.83 8.60 1.25
C ARG A 41 -4.12 8.56 -0.09
N ASP A 42 -3.59 9.70 -0.54
CA ASP A 42 -2.95 9.82 -1.85
C ASP A 42 -1.63 9.05 -1.92
N ARG A 43 -0.87 9.00 -0.82
CA ARG A 43 0.34 8.15 -0.69
C ARG A 43 0.02 6.67 -0.85
N SER A 44 -1.08 6.21 -0.26
CA SER A 44 -1.56 4.84 -0.45
C SER A 44 -1.96 4.58 -1.89
N LEU A 45 -2.72 5.47 -2.54
CA LEU A 45 -3.09 5.33 -3.95
C LEU A 45 -1.88 5.31 -4.88
N ALA A 46 -0.88 6.17 -4.64
CA ALA A 46 0.37 6.18 -5.38
C ALA A 46 1.14 4.86 -5.23
N THR A 47 1.20 4.33 -3.99
CA THR A 47 1.88 3.07 -3.69
C THR A 47 1.15 1.88 -4.34
N VAL A 48 -0.17 1.78 -4.21
CA VAL A 48 -1.00 0.77 -4.89
C VAL A 48 -0.76 0.81 -6.41
N SER A 49 -0.76 2.01 -6.99
CA SER A 49 -0.53 2.19 -8.43
C SER A 49 0.86 1.71 -8.85
N ALA A 50 1.89 2.02 -8.05
CA ALA A 50 3.26 1.59 -8.32
C ALA A 50 3.42 0.06 -8.21
N LEU A 51 2.82 -0.58 -7.21
CA LEU A 51 2.85 -2.04 -7.04
C LEU A 51 2.17 -2.75 -8.22
N ILE A 52 0.97 -2.31 -8.61
CA ILE A 52 0.27 -2.84 -9.78
C ILE A 52 1.11 -2.62 -11.04
N GLY A 53 1.65 -1.42 -11.23
CA GLY A 53 2.53 -1.10 -12.36
C GLY A 53 3.75 -2.03 -12.46
N ALA A 54 4.41 -2.28 -11.32
CA ALA A 54 5.56 -3.17 -11.21
C ALA A 54 5.21 -4.66 -11.33
N GLY A 55 3.92 -5.04 -11.29
CA GLY A 55 3.50 -6.44 -11.30
C GLY A 55 3.67 -7.15 -9.95
N ILE A 56 3.80 -6.39 -8.86
CA ILE A 56 3.79 -6.92 -7.50
C ILE A 56 2.32 -7.12 -7.12
N LEU A 57 1.85 -8.36 -7.26
CA LEU A 57 0.43 -8.74 -7.20
C LEU A 57 0.20 -9.83 -6.12
N ASP A 58 0.89 -9.69 -4.99
CA ASP A 58 0.89 -10.64 -3.87
C ASP A 58 0.36 -10.00 -2.57
N SER A 59 0.71 -10.58 -1.42
CA SER A 59 0.33 -10.07 -0.09
C SER A 59 0.75 -8.62 0.14
N SER A 60 1.80 -8.13 -0.53
CA SER A 60 2.23 -6.72 -0.45
C SER A 60 1.16 -5.80 -1.02
N LEU A 61 0.61 -6.12 -2.19
CA LEU A 61 -0.48 -5.34 -2.78
C LEU A 61 -1.75 -5.45 -1.93
N LYS A 62 -2.08 -6.65 -1.42
CA LYS A 62 -3.23 -6.84 -0.53
C LYS A 62 -3.12 -5.93 0.71
N ALA A 63 -1.96 -5.90 1.37
CA ALA A 63 -1.71 -5.04 2.52
C ALA A 63 -1.85 -3.54 2.19
N HIS A 64 -1.36 -3.10 1.04
CA HIS A 64 -1.46 -1.69 0.62
C HIS A 64 -2.86 -1.28 0.14
N LEU A 65 -3.66 -2.21 -0.41
CA LEU A 65 -5.07 -1.97 -0.69
C LEU A 65 -5.86 -1.76 0.61
N GLN A 66 -5.64 -2.60 1.62
CA GLN A 66 -6.24 -2.40 2.95
C GLN A 66 -5.81 -1.07 3.56
N LYS A 67 -4.51 -0.78 3.54
CA LYS A 67 -3.97 0.50 4.05
C LYS A 67 -4.52 1.73 3.30
N ALA A 68 -4.87 1.59 2.02
CA ALA A 68 -5.54 2.66 1.28
C ALA A 68 -6.94 2.94 1.85
N LEU A 69 -7.72 1.88 2.13
CA LEU A 69 -9.03 2.00 2.77
C LEU A 69 -8.93 2.62 4.16
N ASP A 70 -7.98 2.14 4.98
CA ASP A 70 -7.75 2.66 6.33
C ASP A 70 -7.36 4.15 6.33
N ASN A 71 -6.63 4.58 5.29
CA ASN A 71 -6.25 5.96 5.07
C ASN A 71 -7.35 6.82 4.39
N GLY A 72 -8.56 6.28 4.21
CA GLY A 72 -9.72 7.02 3.72
C GLY A 72 -9.94 6.98 2.21
N ALA A 73 -9.25 6.11 1.46
CA ALA A 73 -9.66 5.81 0.09
C ALA A 73 -10.98 5.02 0.12
N THR A 74 -11.86 5.30 -0.83
CA THR A 74 -13.14 4.60 -0.93
C THR A 74 -13.01 3.35 -1.79
N ARG A 75 -13.94 2.40 -1.60
CA ARG A 75 -14.08 1.21 -2.46
C ARG A 75 -14.21 1.61 -3.93
N SER A 76 -15.02 2.64 -4.22
CA SER A 76 -15.21 3.17 -5.58
C SER A 76 -13.92 3.74 -6.17
N GLU A 77 -13.13 4.48 -5.41
CA GLU A 77 -11.86 5.05 -5.91
C GLU A 77 -10.84 3.97 -6.24
N LEU A 78 -10.74 2.92 -5.40
CA LEU A 78 -9.85 1.78 -5.71
C LEU A 78 -10.32 1.03 -6.97
N VAL A 79 -11.63 0.86 -7.16
CA VAL A 79 -12.17 0.25 -8.38
C VAL A 79 -11.81 1.08 -9.62
N GLU A 80 -11.99 2.40 -9.56
CA GLU A 80 -11.65 3.30 -10.68
C GLU A 80 -10.16 3.34 -10.97
N VAL A 81 -9.31 3.42 -9.94
CA VAL A 81 -7.84 3.40 -10.10
C VAL A 81 -7.38 2.09 -10.75
N ILE A 82 -7.86 0.93 -10.28
CA ILE A 82 -7.47 -0.37 -10.86
C ILE A 82 -7.96 -0.48 -12.30
N THR A 83 -9.18 -0.01 -12.60
CA THR A 83 -9.74 0.01 -13.96
C THR A 83 -8.88 0.85 -14.90
N GLN A 84 -8.54 2.08 -14.48
CA GLN A 84 -7.66 2.99 -15.23
C GLN A 84 -6.29 2.33 -15.48
N LEU A 85 -5.68 1.75 -14.44
CA LEU A 85 -4.37 1.10 -14.54
C LEU A 85 -4.38 -0.11 -15.46
N GLY A 86 -5.52 -0.77 -15.68
CA GLY A 86 -5.66 -1.84 -16.67
C GLY A 86 -5.22 -1.40 -18.09
N PHE A 87 -5.48 -0.14 -18.45
CA PHE A 87 -5.08 0.44 -19.74
C PHE A 87 -3.58 0.75 -19.80
N TYR A 88 -2.97 1.20 -18.71
CA TYR A 88 -1.58 1.67 -18.69
C TYR A 88 -0.56 0.60 -18.29
N THR A 89 -1.00 -0.41 -17.54
CA THR A 89 -0.11 -1.40 -16.91
C THR A 89 -0.41 -2.84 -17.34
N GLY A 90 -1.52 -3.05 -18.05
CA GLY A 90 -1.94 -4.33 -18.64
C GLY A 90 -3.15 -4.95 -17.93
N TRP A 91 -4.11 -5.41 -18.73
CA TRP A 91 -5.36 -6.04 -18.24
C TRP A 91 -5.16 -7.20 -17.26
N PRO A 92 -4.18 -8.12 -17.44
CA PRO A 92 -3.95 -9.20 -16.49
C PRO A 92 -3.59 -8.72 -15.07
N LYS A 93 -2.90 -7.57 -14.95
CA LYS A 93 -2.53 -7.00 -13.65
C LYS A 93 -3.76 -6.42 -12.94
N ALA A 94 -4.64 -5.75 -13.68
CA ALA A 94 -5.92 -5.27 -13.14
C ALA A 94 -6.78 -6.43 -12.63
N TRP A 95 -6.89 -7.53 -13.39
CA TRP A 95 -7.60 -8.73 -12.96
C TRP A 95 -7.04 -9.32 -11.66
N ALA A 96 -5.71 -9.34 -11.49
CA ALA A 96 -5.08 -9.80 -10.26
C ALA A 96 -5.37 -8.87 -9.08
N ALA A 97 -5.25 -7.55 -9.28
CA ALA A 97 -5.56 -6.56 -8.27
C ALA A 97 -7.03 -6.64 -7.81
N PHE A 98 -7.98 -6.83 -8.75
CA PHE A 98 -9.39 -7.00 -8.41
C PHE A 98 -9.67 -8.26 -7.60
N ARG A 99 -8.95 -9.36 -7.81
CA ARG A 99 -9.10 -10.56 -6.97
C ARG A 99 -8.74 -10.26 -5.52
N LEU A 100 -7.61 -9.59 -5.30
CA LEU A 100 -7.17 -9.19 -3.95
C LEU A 100 -8.13 -8.18 -3.31
N LEU A 101 -8.62 -7.19 -4.06
CA LEU A 101 -9.60 -6.24 -3.55
C LEU A 101 -10.90 -6.94 -3.15
N LYS A 102 -11.38 -7.91 -3.94
CA LYS A 102 -12.58 -8.69 -3.59
C LYS A 102 -12.42 -9.48 -2.29
N GLU A 103 -11.25 -10.08 -2.07
CA GLU A 103 -10.97 -10.79 -0.81
C GLU A 103 -11.09 -9.86 0.40
N ILE A 104 -10.44 -8.68 0.32
CA ILE A 104 -10.50 -7.67 1.38
C ILE A 104 -11.94 -7.25 1.69
N LEU A 105 -12.75 -7.02 0.65
CA LEU A 105 -14.13 -6.58 0.83
C LEU A 105 -15.05 -7.66 1.42
N ALA A 106 -14.75 -8.93 1.16
CA ALA A 106 -15.49 -10.05 1.74
C ALA A 106 -15.11 -10.32 3.20
N GLU A 107 -13.88 -9.99 3.62
CA GLU A 107 -13.44 -10.09 5.02
C GLU A 107 -14.04 -8.99 5.93
N ALA A 108 -14.57 -7.92 5.33
CA ALA A 108 -15.14 -6.77 6.05
C ALA A 108 -16.66 -6.85 6.26
N GLU A 109 -17.31 -7.91 5.77
CA GLU A 109 -18.73 -8.24 6.00
C GLU A 109 -18.87 -9.27 7.13
#